data_AF-A0A644UF66-F1
#
_entry.id   AF-A0A644UF66-F1
#
_cell.length_a   1.000
_cell.length_b   1.000
_cell.length_c   1.000
_cell.angle_alpha   90.00
_cell.angle_beta   90.00
_cell.angle_gamma   90.00
#
_symmetry.space_group_name_H-M   'P 1'
#
loop_
_entity.id
_entity.type
_entity.pdbx_description
1 polymer ?
#
loop_
_entity_poly.entity_id
_entity_poly.type
_entity_poly.pdbx_seq_one_letter_code
_entity_poly.pdbx_strand_id
1 'polypeptide(L)'
;MKRTTANRHSRREQRRLDRIVCDVFGITLRELHRNTTLRTITDARLTAMYLQKELLRLSHPAIARYFNKKAHATSINAHKTISGLVATDPLFGEKVSKCKQYYQEYTPCRTKQRYNLHYLITQAGIKVSGPEKTIYIPASKQQVLDGILKDRIERLARKHNYSLQLTID
;
A
#
# COMPACT_ATOMS: atom_id res chain seq x y z
N MET A 1 -21.40 15.69 9.93
CA MET A 1 -19.99 15.33 10.15
C MET A 1 -19.34 14.86 8.85
N LYS A 2 -18.61 15.75 8.15
CA LYS A 2 -17.96 15.43 6.85
C LYS A 2 -16.66 14.64 7.11
N ARG A 3 -16.61 13.33 6.84
CA ARG A 3 -15.35 12.57 6.82
C ARG A 3 -14.63 12.87 5.52
N THR A 4 -13.78 13.90 5.53
CA THR A 4 -12.96 14.37 4.40
C THR A 4 -12.12 13.22 3.82
N THR A 5 -12.08 13.12 2.49
CA THR A 5 -11.39 12.08 1.70
C THR A 5 -9.93 11.85 2.10
N ALA A 6 -9.24 12.88 2.60
CA ALA A 6 -7.87 12.82 3.13
C ALA A 6 -7.68 11.76 4.23
N ASN A 7 -8.67 11.55 5.10
CA ASN A 7 -8.56 10.59 6.21
C ASN A 7 -8.54 9.12 5.73
N ARG A 8 -9.17 8.83 4.58
CA ARG A 8 -9.19 7.47 4.01
C ARG A 8 -7.82 7.05 3.48
N HIS A 9 -7.05 8.01 2.93
CA HIS A 9 -5.70 7.74 2.43
C HIS A 9 -4.73 7.42 3.57
N SER A 10 -4.70 8.24 4.62
CA SER A 10 -3.82 8.03 5.78
C SER A 10 -4.06 6.70 6.48
N ARG A 11 -5.32 6.31 6.71
CA ARG A 11 -5.63 5.00 7.34
C ARG A 11 -5.18 3.80 6.52
N ARG A 12 -5.24 3.89 5.18
CA ARG A 12 -4.79 2.81 4.30
C ARG A 12 -3.29 2.62 4.40
N GLU A 13 -2.53 3.71 4.39
CA GLU A 13 -1.08 3.67 4.53
C GLU A 13 -0.64 3.22 5.94
N GLN A 14 -1.34 3.64 7.00
CA GLN A 14 -1.10 3.13 8.36
C GLN A 14 -1.31 1.61 8.44
N ARG A 15 -2.43 1.10 7.89
CA ARG A 15 -2.72 -0.33 7.88
C ARG A 15 -1.72 -1.13 7.05
N ARG A 16 -1.21 -0.55 5.97
CA ARG A 16 -0.14 -1.15 5.15
C ARG A 16 1.14 -1.26 5.96
N LEU A 17 1.52 -0.19 6.66
CA LEU A 17 2.71 -0.18 7.47
C LEU A 17 2.62 -1.17 8.64
N ASP A 18 1.48 -1.26 9.31
CA ASP A 18 1.24 -2.25 10.36
C ASP A 18 1.46 -3.69 9.88
N ARG A 19 1.04 -4.02 8.64
CA ARG A 19 1.28 -5.35 8.05
C ARG A 19 2.76 -5.63 7.86
N ILE A 20 3.49 -4.69 7.27
CA ILE A 20 4.93 -4.84 7.05
C ILE A 20 5.66 -5.04 8.38
N VAL A 21 5.30 -4.28 9.41
CA VAL A 21 5.87 -4.44 10.75
C VAL A 21 5.51 -5.80 11.35
N CYS A 22 4.26 -6.23 11.21
CA CYS A 22 3.82 -7.55 11.66
C CYS A 22 4.64 -8.68 11.01
N ASP A 23 4.86 -8.59 9.70
CA ASP A 23 5.60 -9.60 8.92
C ASP A 23 7.08 -9.66 9.37
N VAL A 24 7.72 -8.51 9.61
CA VAL A 24 9.13 -8.45 10.06
C VAL A 24 9.30 -8.94 11.50
N PHE A 25 8.34 -8.65 12.38
CA PHE A 25 8.40 -9.01 13.80
C PHE A 25 7.77 -10.37 14.12
N GLY A 26 7.15 -11.03 13.13
CA GLY A 26 6.52 -12.34 13.29
C GLY A 26 5.28 -12.32 14.19
N ILE A 27 4.53 -11.22 14.19
CA ILE A 27 3.31 -11.06 15.00
C ILE A 27 2.09 -10.84 14.11
N THR A 28 0.90 -11.03 14.66
CA THR A 28 -0.36 -10.74 13.94
C THR A 28 -0.81 -9.29 14.11
N LEU A 29 -1.58 -8.79 13.14
CA LEU A 29 -2.23 -7.47 13.27
C LEU A 29 -3.11 -7.34 14.52
N ARG A 30 -3.71 -8.44 14.98
CA ARG A 30 -4.54 -8.44 16.19
C ARG A 30 -3.67 -8.20 17.43
N GLU A 31 -2.51 -8.84 17.50
CA GLU A 31 -1.56 -8.66 18.61
C GLU A 31 -0.95 -7.26 18.64
N LEU A 32 -0.63 -6.69 17.47
CA LEU A 32 -0.12 -5.33 17.36
C LEU A 32 -1.07 -4.32 18.04
N HIS A 33 -2.38 -4.49 17.89
CA HIS A 33 -3.40 -3.61 18.47
C HIS A 33 -3.84 -4.01 19.90
N ARG A 34 -3.43 -5.19 20.39
CA ARG A 34 -3.77 -5.66 21.75
C ARG A 34 -3.10 -4.81 22.82
N ASN A 35 -3.72 -4.65 23.98
CA ASN A 35 -3.04 -4.05 25.13
C ASN A 35 -2.23 -5.13 25.86
N THR A 36 -0.93 -5.20 25.59
CA THR A 36 -0.03 -6.21 26.17
C THR A 36 1.36 -5.60 26.38
N THR A 37 2.00 -5.98 27.48
CA THR A 37 3.34 -5.54 27.91
C THR A 37 4.46 -6.46 27.45
N LEU A 38 4.14 -7.57 26.77
CA LEU A 38 5.12 -8.47 26.17
C LEU A 38 6.05 -7.68 25.26
N ARG A 39 7.35 -7.82 25.49
CA ARG A 39 8.40 -7.00 24.86
C ARG A 39 8.34 -7.09 23.33
N THR A 40 8.26 -8.29 22.77
CA THR A 40 8.18 -8.52 21.32
C THR A 40 7.05 -7.74 20.65
N ILE A 41 5.84 -7.78 21.25
CA ILE A 41 4.66 -7.07 20.71
C ILE A 41 4.80 -5.56 20.94
N THR A 42 5.33 -5.16 22.09
CA THR A 42 5.52 -3.76 22.44
C THR A 42 6.52 -3.11 21.50
N ASP A 43 7.67 -3.73 21.26
CA ASP A 43 8.71 -3.25 20.36
C ASP A 43 8.19 -3.12 18.93
N ALA A 44 7.42 -4.11 18.44
CA ALA A 44 6.75 -4.03 17.15
C ALA A 44 5.75 -2.84 17.08
N ARG A 45 4.94 -2.63 18.13
CA ARG A 45 3.97 -1.52 18.19
C ARG A 45 4.66 -0.16 18.22
N LEU A 46 5.71 -0.01 19.02
CA LEU A 46 6.48 1.23 19.09
C LEU A 46 7.17 1.49 17.74
N THR A 47 7.69 0.44 17.09
CA THR A 47 8.27 0.53 15.74
C THR A 47 7.23 1.01 14.73
N ALA A 48 6.00 0.47 14.76
CA ALA A 48 4.91 0.94 13.89
C ALA A 48 4.58 2.42 14.14
N MET A 49 4.49 2.86 15.39
CA MET A 49 4.26 4.28 15.73
C MET A 49 5.39 5.19 15.23
N TYR A 50 6.65 4.78 15.41
CA TYR A 50 7.84 5.49 14.95
C TYR A 50 7.82 5.63 13.42
N LEU A 51 7.60 4.53 12.69
CA LEU A 51 7.58 4.55 11.24
C LEU A 51 6.40 5.34 10.65
N GLN A 52 5.22 5.32 11.29
CA GLN A 52 4.10 6.18 10.90
C GLN A 52 4.45 7.68 11.03
N LYS A 53 5.29 8.04 12.00
CA LYS A 53 5.80 9.41 12.14
C LYS A 53 6.81 9.76 11.06
N GLU A 54 7.79 8.89 10.83
CA GLU A 54 8.89 9.12 9.88
C GLU A 54 8.43 9.10 8.41
N LEU A 55 7.67 8.08 8.02
CA LEU A 55 7.32 7.84 6.62
C LEU A 55 6.03 8.54 6.19
N LEU A 56 5.01 8.55 7.06
CA LEU A 56 3.70 9.11 6.74
C LEU A 56 3.52 10.55 7.27
N ARG A 57 4.49 11.07 8.02
CA ARG A 57 4.49 12.43 8.62
C ARG A 57 3.22 12.72 9.44
N LEU A 58 2.64 11.71 10.07
CA LEU A 58 1.43 11.87 10.88
C LEU A 58 1.73 12.59 12.20
N SER A 59 0.73 13.27 12.74
CA SER A 59 0.85 13.92 14.05
C SER A 59 0.78 12.90 15.19
N HIS A 60 1.47 13.17 16.31
CA HIS A 60 1.43 12.29 17.50
C HIS A 60 0.01 11.99 18.00
N PRO A 61 -0.94 12.98 18.02
CA PRO A 61 -2.32 12.70 18.37
C PRO A 61 -3.05 11.81 17.35
N ALA A 62 -2.71 11.88 16.05
CA ALA A 62 -3.30 11.01 15.03
C ALA A 62 -2.82 9.56 15.19
N ILE A 63 -1.52 9.36 15.44
CA ILE A 63 -0.91 8.04 15.67
C ILE A 63 -1.46 7.42 16.96
N ALA A 64 -1.51 8.17 18.06
CA ALA A 64 -2.05 7.68 19.33
C ALA A 64 -3.53 7.24 19.21
N ARG A 65 -4.36 8.04 18.53
CA ARG A 65 -5.77 7.69 18.25
C ARG A 65 -5.90 6.42 17.41
N TYR A 66 -5.00 6.21 16.44
CA TYR A 66 -5.02 5.02 15.60
C TYR A 66 -4.82 3.72 16.40
N PHE A 67 -3.97 3.74 17.43
CA PHE A 67 -3.73 2.62 18.34
C PHE A 67 -4.63 2.63 19.59
N ASN A 68 -5.72 3.41 19.60
CA ASN A 68 -6.64 3.56 20.73
C ASN A 68 -5.95 3.98 22.05
N LYS A 69 -4.90 4.80 21.99
CA LYS A 69 -4.19 5.32 23.16
C LYS A 69 -4.71 6.71 23.52
N LYS A 70 -4.97 6.91 24.83
CA LYS A 70 -5.52 8.16 25.37
C LYS A 70 -4.52 9.32 25.30
N ALA A 71 -3.23 9.05 25.55
CA ALA A 71 -2.18 10.06 25.63
C ALA A 71 -1.32 10.10 24.37
N HIS A 72 -1.18 11.29 23.76
CA HIS A 72 -0.26 11.53 22.63
C HIS A 72 1.21 11.30 23.03
N ALA A 73 1.53 11.42 24.33
CA ALA A 73 2.84 11.09 24.90
C ALA A 73 3.30 9.67 24.57
N THR A 74 2.38 8.72 24.34
CA THR A 74 2.74 7.35 23.95
C THR A 74 3.50 7.33 22.61
N SER A 75 3.06 8.13 21.64
CA SER A 75 3.73 8.23 20.33
C SER A 75 5.06 8.97 20.42
N ILE A 76 5.19 9.94 21.31
CA ILE A 76 6.45 10.66 21.57
C ILE A 76 7.47 9.71 22.19
N ASN A 77 7.05 8.98 23.23
CA ASN A 77 7.91 7.99 23.88
C ASN A 77 8.32 6.88 22.91
N ALA A 78 7.40 6.38 22.09
CA ALA A 78 7.72 5.42 21.04
C ALA A 78 8.82 5.92 20.11
N HIS A 79 8.74 7.18 19.68
CA HIS A 79 9.74 7.77 18.80
C HIS A 79 11.12 7.85 19.46
N LYS A 80 11.18 8.36 20.70
CA LYS A 80 12.43 8.43 21.48
C LYS A 80 13.05 7.06 21.73
N THR A 81 12.25 6.09 22.18
CA THR A 81 12.71 4.73 22.49
C THR A 81 13.25 4.03 21.25
N ILE A 82 12.53 4.07 20.13
CA ILE A 82 12.98 3.43 18.88
C ILE A 82 14.19 4.13 18.30
N SER A 83 14.25 5.47 18.37
CA SER A 83 15.43 6.22 17.94
C SER A 83 16.68 5.82 18.72
N GLY A 84 16.56 5.63 20.05
CA GLY A 84 17.66 5.11 20.87
C GLY A 84 18.01 3.67 20.52
N LEU A 85 17.01 2.79 20.41
CA LEU A 85 17.25 1.37 20.09
C LEU A 85 17.91 1.17 18.73
N VAL A 86 17.55 1.95 17.72
CA VAL A 86 18.20 1.90 16.39
C VAL A 86 19.65 2.36 16.45
N ALA A 87 20.00 3.28 17.35
CA ALA A 87 21.37 3.74 17.55
C ALA A 87 22.22 2.75 18.37
N THR A 88 21.62 2.08 19.35
CA THR A 88 22.35 1.20 20.28
C THR A 88 22.42 -0.26 19.83
N ASP A 89 21.36 -0.79 19.19
CA ASP A 89 21.25 -2.19 18.78
C ASP A 89 21.24 -2.32 17.24
N PRO A 90 22.34 -2.78 16.62
CA PRO A 90 22.43 -2.97 15.18
C PRO A 90 21.39 -3.96 14.62
N LEU A 91 21.07 -5.03 15.36
CA LEU A 91 20.10 -6.03 14.91
C LEU A 91 18.69 -5.45 14.87
N PHE A 92 18.37 -4.61 15.85
CA PHE A 92 17.11 -3.87 15.87
C PHE A 92 17.06 -2.84 14.73
N GLY A 93 18.16 -2.11 14.51
CA GLY A 93 18.32 -1.18 13.40
C GLY A 93 18.10 -1.84 12.03
N GLU A 94 18.60 -3.07 11.86
CA GLU A 94 18.38 -3.86 10.63
C GLU A 94 16.90 -4.19 10.44
N LYS A 95 16.18 -4.61 11.49
CA LYS A 95 14.73 -4.86 11.40
C LYS A 95 13.95 -3.61 10.98
N VAL A 96 14.26 -2.46 11.58
CA VAL A 96 13.62 -1.19 11.22
C VAL A 96 13.94 -0.80 9.77
N SER A 97 15.18 -1.03 9.33
CA SER A 97 15.60 -0.79 7.95
C SER A 97 14.87 -1.70 6.95
N LYS A 98 14.71 -3.00 7.27
CA LYS A 98 13.88 -3.94 6.49
C LYS A 98 12.44 -3.45 6.35
N CYS A 99 11.83 -2.96 7.42
CA CYS A 99 10.49 -2.36 7.35
C CYS A 99 10.43 -1.17 6.39
N LYS A 100 11.44 -0.28 6.41
CA LYS A 100 11.52 0.87 5.49
C LYS A 100 11.69 0.42 4.04
N GLN A 101 12.58 -0.54 3.81
CA GLN A 101 12.82 -1.15 2.50
C GLN A 101 11.55 -1.78 1.93
N TYR A 102 10.87 -2.66 2.70
CA TYR A 102 9.61 -3.25 2.27
C TYR A 102 8.51 -2.22 2.03
N TYR A 103 8.49 -1.12 2.78
CA TYR A 103 7.55 -0.04 2.50
C TYR A 103 7.81 0.63 1.15
N GLN A 104 9.08 0.87 0.79
CA GLN A 104 9.48 1.47 -0.49
C GLN A 104 9.30 0.52 -1.69
N GLU A 105 9.73 -0.73 -1.54
CA GLU A 105 9.62 -1.77 -2.57
C GLU A 105 8.17 -2.18 -2.83
N TYR A 106 7.30 -1.99 -1.83
CA TYR A 106 5.90 -2.34 -1.99
C TYR A 106 5.29 -1.54 -3.14
N THR A 107 5.06 -2.28 -4.22
CA THR A 107 4.21 -1.86 -5.32
C THR A 107 2.79 -2.18 -4.89
N PRO A 108 1.84 -1.22 -4.91
CA PRO A 108 0.46 -1.49 -4.55
C PRO A 108 -0.06 -2.70 -5.32
N CYS A 109 -0.54 -3.70 -4.56
CA CYS A 109 -1.05 -4.94 -5.12
C CYS A 109 -1.94 -4.70 -6.35
N ARG A 110 -1.59 -5.49 -7.34
CA ARG A 110 -2.09 -5.58 -8.70
C ARG A 110 -3.60 -5.76 -8.85
N THR A 111 -4.34 -5.99 -7.77
CA THR A 111 -5.79 -6.16 -7.79
C THR A 111 -6.56 -4.87 -8.10
N LYS A 112 -5.93 -3.69 -8.00
CA LYS A 112 -6.42 -2.47 -8.67
C LYS A 112 -5.98 -2.34 -10.13
N GLN A 113 -5.11 -3.21 -10.65
CA GLN A 113 -4.74 -3.18 -12.08
C GLN A 113 -5.88 -3.63 -13.00
N ARG A 114 -6.88 -4.35 -12.50
CA ARG A 114 -8.12 -4.53 -13.26
C ARG A 114 -8.72 -3.17 -13.66
N TYR A 115 -8.61 -2.17 -12.79
CA TYR A 115 -9.04 -0.79 -13.06
C TYR A 115 -7.96 0.09 -13.70
N ASN A 116 -6.65 -0.11 -13.47
CA ASN A 116 -5.62 0.64 -14.22
C ASN A 116 -5.58 0.25 -15.69
N LEU A 117 -5.75 -1.03 -16.03
CA LEU A 117 -5.82 -1.47 -17.42
C LEU A 117 -7.07 -0.90 -18.08
N HIS A 118 -8.24 -1.06 -17.46
CA HIS A 118 -9.49 -0.48 -17.98
C HIS A 118 -9.37 1.05 -18.11
N TYR A 119 -8.83 1.75 -17.12
CA TYR A 119 -8.62 3.20 -17.17
C TYR A 119 -7.71 3.61 -18.33
N LEU A 120 -6.54 2.98 -18.49
CA LEU A 120 -5.60 3.29 -19.58
C LEU A 120 -6.22 3.00 -20.96
N ILE A 121 -6.96 1.89 -21.08
CA ILE A 121 -7.65 1.51 -22.33
C ILE A 121 -8.81 2.49 -22.63
N THR A 122 -9.58 2.90 -21.62
CA THR A 122 -10.64 3.90 -21.76
C THR A 122 -10.08 5.29 -22.11
N GLN A 123 -8.91 5.68 -21.58
CA GLN A 123 -8.23 6.92 -21.98
C GLN A 123 -7.78 6.89 -23.46
N ALA A 124 -7.40 5.72 -23.98
CA ALA A 124 -7.19 5.51 -25.41
C ALA A 124 -8.51 5.43 -26.22
N GLY A 125 -9.66 5.56 -25.56
CA GLY A 125 -11.01 5.49 -26.12
C GLY A 125 -11.35 4.13 -26.72
N ILE A 126 -10.88 3.06 -26.08
CA ILE A 126 -11.17 1.66 -26.41
C ILE A 126 -12.14 1.12 -25.34
N LYS A 127 -13.17 0.36 -25.74
CA LYS A 127 -14.20 -0.15 -24.82
C LYS A 127 -13.73 -1.47 -24.19
N VAL A 128 -14.01 -1.68 -22.90
CA VAL A 128 -13.62 -2.91 -22.18
C VAL A 128 -14.80 -3.48 -21.41
N SER A 129 -15.11 -4.77 -21.64
CA SER A 129 -16.06 -5.53 -20.84
C SER A 129 -15.34 -6.27 -19.72
N GLY A 130 -15.62 -5.84 -18.48
CA GLY A 130 -15.14 -6.49 -17.27
C GLY A 130 -15.65 -7.92 -17.02
N PRO A 131 -16.94 -8.24 -17.24
CA PRO A 131 -17.47 -9.60 -17.00
C PRO A 131 -16.97 -10.61 -18.04
N GLU A 132 -16.94 -10.24 -19.32
CA GLU A 132 -16.51 -11.13 -20.41
C GLU A 132 -14.98 -11.19 -20.55
N LYS A 133 -14.27 -10.29 -19.88
CA LYS A 133 -12.82 -10.08 -20.04
C LYS A 133 -12.46 -9.86 -21.51
N THR A 134 -13.22 -9.02 -22.19
CA THR A 134 -13.00 -8.71 -23.59
C THR A 134 -12.64 -7.24 -23.76
N ILE A 135 -11.61 -6.95 -24.54
CA ILE A 135 -11.23 -5.59 -24.95
C ILE A 135 -11.69 -5.42 -26.40
N TYR A 136 -12.56 -4.45 -26.65
CA TYR A 136 -13.11 -4.12 -27.96
C TYR A 136 -12.32 -2.99 -28.58
N ILE A 137 -11.56 -3.31 -29.61
CA ILE A 137 -10.73 -2.36 -30.34
C ILE A 137 -11.49 -1.95 -31.61
N PRO A 138 -11.89 -0.67 -31.74
CA PRO A 138 -12.48 -0.18 -32.98
C PRO A 138 -11.43 -0.20 -34.10
N ALA A 139 -11.85 -0.60 -35.30
CA ALA A 139 -10.97 -0.73 -36.48
C ALA A 139 -10.23 0.58 -36.80
N SER A 140 -10.88 1.75 -36.62
CA SER A 140 -10.27 3.08 -36.76
C SER A 140 -9.01 3.31 -35.90
N LYS A 141 -8.88 2.62 -34.76
CA LYS A 141 -7.74 2.77 -33.85
C LYS A 141 -6.68 1.69 -34.02
N GLN A 142 -6.87 0.76 -34.96
CA GLN A 142 -5.97 -0.36 -35.18
C GLN A 142 -4.58 0.10 -35.66
N GLN A 143 -4.51 1.15 -36.49
CA GLN A 143 -3.23 1.76 -36.93
C GLN A 143 -2.51 2.55 -35.83
N VAL A 144 -3.24 3.17 -34.89
CA VAL A 144 -2.66 3.90 -33.74
C VAL A 144 -2.02 2.94 -32.74
N LEU A 145 -2.46 1.68 -32.73
CA LEU A 145 -1.93 0.66 -31.84
C LEU A 145 -0.59 0.12 -32.30
N ASP A 146 -0.23 0.23 -33.58
CA ASP A 146 1.01 -0.39 -34.07
C ASP A 146 2.25 0.22 -33.39
N GLY A 147 3.11 -0.67 -32.86
CA GLY A 147 4.29 -0.34 -32.06
C GLY A 147 4.15 -0.63 -30.56
N ILE A 148 4.77 0.22 -29.73
CA ILE A 148 4.99 -0.01 -28.27
C ILE A 148 3.67 -0.20 -27.49
N LEU A 149 2.58 0.43 -27.94
CA LEU A 149 1.28 0.37 -27.25
C LEU A 149 0.57 -0.97 -27.43
N LYS A 150 0.59 -1.56 -28.64
CA LYS A 150 0.08 -2.91 -28.91
C LYS A 150 0.79 -3.96 -28.08
N ASP A 151 2.11 -3.94 -28.03
CA ASP A 151 2.89 -4.87 -27.19
C ASP A 151 2.55 -4.75 -25.70
N ARG A 152 2.27 -3.53 -25.24
CA ARG A 152 1.88 -3.27 -23.85
C ARG A 152 0.47 -3.79 -23.57
N ILE A 153 -0.48 -3.57 -24.48
CA ILE A 153 -1.86 -4.04 -24.36
C ILE A 153 -1.94 -5.55 -24.45
N GLU A 154 -1.23 -6.17 -25.39
CA GLU A 154 -1.15 -7.63 -25.52
C GLU A 154 -0.54 -8.29 -24.28
N ARG A 155 0.59 -7.76 -23.77
CA ARG A 155 1.18 -8.26 -22.52
C ARG A 155 0.22 -8.16 -21.35
N LEU A 156 -0.52 -7.05 -21.24
CA LEU A 156 -1.50 -6.85 -20.18
C LEU A 156 -2.73 -7.77 -20.36
N ALA A 157 -3.19 -7.98 -21.59
CA ALA A 157 -4.29 -8.88 -21.92
C ALA A 157 -3.93 -10.32 -21.56
N ARG A 158 -2.76 -10.81 -22.01
CA ARG A 158 -2.24 -12.15 -21.65
C ARG A 158 -2.11 -12.33 -20.15
N LYS A 159 -1.55 -11.34 -19.44
CA LYS A 159 -1.31 -11.43 -17.99
C LYS A 159 -2.58 -11.42 -17.13
N HIS A 160 -3.70 -10.96 -17.68
CA HIS A 160 -4.98 -10.88 -16.97
C HIS A 160 -6.09 -11.74 -17.62
N ASN A 161 -5.74 -12.58 -18.59
CA ASN A 161 -6.65 -13.43 -19.38
C ASN A 161 -7.80 -12.64 -20.02
N TYR A 162 -7.48 -11.59 -20.76
CA TYR A 162 -8.44 -10.87 -21.60
C TYR A 162 -8.34 -11.31 -23.07
N SER A 163 -9.50 -11.42 -23.71
CA SER A 163 -9.66 -11.65 -25.15
C SER A 163 -9.69 -10.31 -25.89
N LEU A 164 -9.01 -10.22 -27.03
CA LEU A 164 -9.03 -9.03 -27.90
C LEU A 164 -10.04 -9.28 -29.03
N GLN A 165 -11.01 -8.39 -29.21
CA GLN A 165 -11.97 -8.45 -30.30
C GLN A 165 -11.94 -7.14 -31.08
N LEU A 166 -11.97 -7.26 -32.41
CA LEU A 166 -12.14 -6.13 -33.31
C LEU A 166 -13.62 -5.79 -33.39
N THR A 167 -13.94 -4.51 -33.30
CA THR A 167 -15.30 -4.00 -33.50
C THR A 167 -15.30 -3.11 -34.74
N ILE A 168 -16.29 -3.34 -35.60
CA ILE A 168 -16.57 -2.48 -36.75
C ILE A 168 -17.23 -1.21 -36.19
N ASP A 169 -16.75 -0.04 -36.61
CA ASP A 169 -17.29 1.25 -36.16
C ASP A 169 -18.77 1.44 -36.56
#